data_AF-A0A3D8PSX8-F1
#
_entry.id   AF-A0A3D8PSX8-F1
#
_cell.length_a   1.000
_cell.length_b   1.000
_cell.length_c   1.000
_cell.angle_alpha   90.00
_cell.angle_beta   90.00
_cell.angle_gamma   90.00
#
_symmetry.space_group_name_H-M   'P 1'
#
loop_
_entity.id
_entity.type
_entity.pdbx_description
1 polymer ?
#
loop_
_entity_poly.entity_id
_entity_poly.type
_entity_poly.pdbx_seq_one_letter_code
_entity_poly.pdbx_strand_id
1 'polypeptide(L)'
;MIIFQYALYALLFLLEVAGLISFSYWGFHLGKEFFIKILIGLGTPVLVAIFWGLFLAPKATYQLNEPLLSVLQLMVFTLAAAALYFSGKSSLGIAYLITVLLTKFLIYVVELNHGV
;
A
#
# COMPACT_ATOMS: atom_id res chain seq x y z
N MET A 1 15.23 15.65 -12.64
CA MET A 1 16.26 14.66 -13.02
C MET A 1 15.61 13.28 -13.02
N ILE A 2 15.51 12.64 -14.18
CA ILE A 2 14.76 11.39 -14.41
C ILE A 2 15.12 10.27 -13.41
N ILE A 3 16.39 10.15 -13.03
CA ILE A 3 16.91 9.13 -12.09
C ILE A 3 16.22 9.22 -10.71
N PHE A 4 15.99 10.44 -10.22
CA PHE A 4 15.38 10.65 -8.91
C PHE A 4 13.92 10.17 -8.87
N GLN A 5 13.17 10.45 -9.94
CA GLN A 5 11.77 10.02 -10.06
C GLN A 5 11.66 8.49 -10.11
N TYR A 6 12.52 7.81 -10.87
CA TYR A 6 12.54 6.34 -10.89
C TYR A 6 12.88 5.74 -9.52
N ALA A 7 13.79 6.36 -8.76
CA ALA A 7 14.10 5.91 -7.40
C ALA A 7 12.88 6.02 -6.46
N LEU A 8 12.09 7.10 -6.57
CA LEU A 8 10.86 7.26 -5.79
C LEU A 8 9.79 6.23 -6.15
N TYR A 9 9.57 5.96 -7.44
CA TYR A 9 8.61 4.92 -7.84
C TYR A 9 9.07 3.52 -7.43
N ALA A 10 10.36 3.22 -7.51
CA ALA A 10 10.91 1.96 -7.01
C ALA A 10 10.70 1.81 -5.49
N LEU A 11 10.92 2.88 -4.72
CA LEU A 11 10.64 2.90 -3.29
C LEU A 11 9.14 2.70 -3.02
N LEU A 12 8.27 3.34 -3.79
CA LEU A 12 6.82 3.17 -3.66
C LEU A 12 6.40 1.72 -3.94
N PHE A 13 6.99 1.07 -4.94
CA PHE A 13 6.75 -0.34 -5.23
C PHE A 13 7.20 -1.26 -4.08
N LEU A 14 8.37 -0.98 -3.47
CA LEU A 14 8.81 -1.72 -2.28
C LEU A 14 7.85 -1.54 -1.10
N LEU A 15 7.29 -0.34 -0.92
CA LEU A 15 6.27 -0.08 0.08
C LEU A 15 4.97 -0.83 -0.23
N GLU A 16 4.57 -0.94 -1.49
CA GLU A 16 3.39 -1.74 -1.90
C GLU A 16 3.54 -3.21 -1.50
N VAL A 17 4.70 -3.81 -1.81
CA VAL A 17 5.01 -5.18 -1.41
C VAL A 17 5.05 -5.31 0.11
N ALA A 18 5.66 -4.37 0.82
CA ALA A 18 5.68 -4.35 2.28
C ALA A 18 4.26 -4.21 2.88
N GLY A 19 3.37 -3.47 2.21
CA GLY A 19 1.96 -3.35 2.59
C GLY A 19 1.20 -4.66 2.47
N LEU A 20 1.41 -5.40 1.38
CA LEU A 20 0.83 -6.75 1.22
C LEU A 20 1.33 -7.70 2.31
N ILE A 21 2.62 -7.68 2.62
CA ILE A 21 3.20 -8.49 3.72
C ILE A 21 2.57 -8.09 5.06
N SER A 22 2.32 -6.80 5.27
CA SER A 22 1.69 -6.27 6.48
C SER A 22 0.27 -6.80 6.68
N PHE A 23 -0.54 -6.83 5.61
CA PHE A 23 -1.87 -7.44 5.63
C PHE A 23 -1.82 -8.94 5.95
N SER A 24 -0.90 -9.67 5.32
CA SER A 24 -0.72 -11.10 5.59
C SER A 24 -0.35 -11.33 7.06
N TYR A 25 0.62 -10.57 7.57
CA TYR A 25 1.12 -10.70 8.94
C TYR A 25 0.02 -10.44 9.97
N TRP A 26 -0.79 -9.41 9.75
CA TRP A 26 -1.95 -9.12 10.59
C TRP A 26 -3.00 -10.23 10.55
N GLY A 27 -3.30 -10.76 9.36
CA GLY A 27 -4.25 -11.87 9.21
C GLY A 27 -3.83 -13.13 9.97
N PHE A 28 -2.53 -13.45 10.01
CA PHE A 28 -2.00 -14.55 10.82
C PHE A 28 -2.06 -14.30 12.34
N HIS A 29 -2.21 -13.05 12.77
CA HIS A 29 -2.36 -12.67 14.18
C HIS A 29 -3.82 -12.63 14.65
N LEU A 30 -4.81 -12.60 13.74
CA LEU A 30 -6.21 -12.30 14.08
C LEU A 30 -7.06 -13.48 14.58
N GLY A 31 -6.52 -14.69 14.78
CA GLY A 31 -7.31 -15.87 15.16
C GLY A 31 -6.60 -16.81 16.13
N LYS A 32 -7.36 -17.62 16.87
CA LYS A 32 -6.81 -18.76 17.66
C LYS A 32 -6.78 -20.04 16.84
N GLU A 33 -7.76 -20.22 15.95
CA GLU A 33 -7.94 -21.36 15.07
C GLU A 33 -6.98 -21.31 13.86
N PHE A 34 -6.24 -22.40 13.61
CA PHE A 34 -5.25 -22.49 12.54
C PHE A 34 -5.83 -22.24 11.14
N PHE A 35 -7.02 -22.77 10.87
CA PHE A 35 -7.71 -22.59 9.58
C PHE A 35 -8.12 -21.13 9.34
N ILE A 36 -8.65 -20.44 10.36
CA ILE A 36 -9.06 -19.03 10.25
C ILE A 36 -7.83 -18.14 10.01
N LYS A 37 -6.70 -18.43 10.67
CA LYS A 37 -5.44 -17.71 10.44
C LYS A 37 -4.94 -17.81 9.00
N ILE A 38 -4.98 -19.01 8.39
CA ILE A 38 -4.57 -19.18 7.00
C ILE A 38 -5.53 -18.46 6.07
N LEU A 39 -6.83 -18.60 6.30
CA LEU A 39 -7.84 -17.98 5.45
C LEU A 39 -7.76 -16.45 5.46
N ILE A 40 -7.57 -15.83 6.63
CA ILE A 40 -7.43 -14.37 6.74
C ILE A 40 -6.02 -13.93 6.32
N GLY A 41 -4.97 -14.67 6.71
CA GLY A 41 -3.57 -14.38 6.39
C GLY A 41 -3.25 -14.42 4.90
N LEU A 42 -3.85 -15.34 4.14
CA LEU A 42 -3.76 -15.33 2.67
C LEU A 42 -4.92 -14.61 1.99
N GLY A 43 -6.13 -14.65 2.55
CA GLY A 43 -7.30 -14.04 1.93
C GLY A 43 -7.18 -12.53 1.86
N THR A 44 -6.73 -11.87 2.93
CA THR A 44 -6.56 -10.41 2.97
C THR A 44 -5.62 -9.89 1.88
N PRO A 45 -4.36 -10.34 1.73
CA PRO A 45 -3.47 -9.86 0.69
C PRO A 45 -3.97 -10.19 -0.73
N VAL A 46 -4.64 -11.33 -0.92
CA VAL A 46 -5.22 -11.69 -2.22
C VAL A 46 -6.37 -10.74 -2.57
N LEU A 47 -7.26 -10.44 -1.62
CA LEU A 47 -8.34 -9.47 -1.83
C LEU A 47 -7.80 -8.07 -2.14
N VAL A 48 -6.75 -7.65 -1.43
CA VAL A 48 -6.07 -6.37 -1.69
C VAL A 48 -5.44 -6.38 -3.08
N ALA A 49 -4.77 -7.45 -3.51
CA ALA A 49 -4.18 -7.56 -4.84
C ALA A 49 -5.25 -7.54 -5.96
N ILE A 50 -6.39 -8.20 -5.76
CA ILE A 50 -7.53 -8.14 -6.68
C ILE A 50 -8.08 -6.72 -6.75
N PHE A 51 -8.32 -6.08 -5.59
CA PHE A 51 -8.76 -4.69 -5.52
C PHE A 51 -7.78 -3.75 -6.25
N TRP A 52 -6.48 -3.98 -6.08
CA TRP A 52 -5.45 -3.22 -6.77
C TRP A 52 -5.53 -3.41 -8.29
N GLY A 53 -5.65 -4.66 -8.76
CA GLY A 53 -5.82 -4.97 -10.18
C GLY A 53 -7.07 -4.36 -10.81
N LEU A 54 -8.15 -4.22 -10.04
CA LEU A 54 -9.44 -3.71 -10.53
C LEU A 54 -9.50 -2.19 -10.63
N PHE A 55 -8.92 -1.47 -9.67
CA PHE A 55 -9.10 -0.01 -9.52
C PHE A 55 -7.81 0.81 -9.62
N LEU A 56 -6.67 0.23 -9.25
CA LEU A 56 -5.42 0.97 -9.00
C LEU A 56 -4.34 0.68 -10.05
N ALA A 57 -4.47 -0.41 -10.80
CA ALA A 57 -3.53 -0.78 -11.85
C ALA A 57 -3.58 0.18 -13.06
N PRO A 58 -2.47 0.38 -13.79
CA PRO A 58 -2.45 1.18 -15.02
C PRO A 58 -3.42 0.66 -16.09
N LYS A 59 -3.73 -0.63 -16.06
CA LYS A 59 -4.74 -1.30 -16.89
C LYS A 59 -5.93 -1.78 -16.04
N ALA A 60 -6.32 -0.98 -15.05
CA ALA A 60 -7.49 -1.24 -14.23
C ALA A 60 -8.74 -1.41 -15.09
N THR A 61 -9.61 -2.33 -14.69
CA THR A 61 -10.93 -2.52 -15.33
C THR A 61 -11.79 -1.26 -15.17
N TYR A 62 -11.67 -0.61 -14.01
CA TYR A 62 -12.30 0.68 -13.74
C TYR A 62 -11.24 1.79 -13.80
N GLN A 63 -11.24 2.54 -14.89
CA GLN A 63 -10.38 3.72 -15.02
C GLN A 63 -10.96 4.84 -14.14
N LEU A 64 -10.25 5.16 -13.06
CA LEU A 64 -10.59 6.25 -12.16
C LEU A 64 -9.78 7.50 -12.51
N ASN A 65 -10.32 8.67 -12.20
CA ASN A 65 -9.58 9.93 -12.35
C ASN A 65 -8.36 9.93 -11.40
N GLU A 66 -7.25 10.54 -11.84
CA GLU A 66 -5.99 10.64 -11.10
C GLU A 66 -6.11 11.02 -9.60
N PRO A 67 -6.93 12.01 -9.20
CA PRO A 67 -7.08 12.37 -7.79
C PRO A 67 -7.70 11.24 -6.96
N LEU A 68 -8.69 10.55 -7.54
CA LEU A 68 -9.41 9.47 -6.86
C LEU A 68 -8.50 8.24 -6.70
N LEU A 69 -7.73 7.93 -7.74
CA LEU A 69 -6.74 6.84 -7.70
C LEU A 69 -5.70 7.08 -6.60
N SER A 70 -5.21 8.32 -6.48
CA SER A 70 -4.28 8.69 -5.41
C SER A 70 -4.87 8.55 -4.00
N VAL A 71 -6.15 8.90 -3.81
CA VAL A 71 -6.85 8.71 -2.52
C VAL A 71 -7.02 7.23 -2.18
N LEU A 72 -7.45 6.40 -3.14
CA LEU A 72 -7.59 4.95 -2.92
C LEU A 72 -6.24 4.31 -2.58
N GLN A 73 -5.15 4.68 -3.27
CA GLN A 73 -3.81 4.21 -2.92
C GLN A 73 -3.48 4.54 -1.47
N LEU A 74 -3.69 5.81 -1.07
CA LEU A 74 -3.40 6.26 0.28
C LEU A 74 -4.23 5.51 1.33
N MET A 75 -5.49 5.21 1.02
CA MET A 75 -6.34 4.37 1.87
C MET A 75 -5.74 2.98 2.06
N VAL A 76 -5.37 2.29 0.99
CA VAL A 76 -4.77 0.93 1.08
C VAL A 76 -3.47 0.96 1.89
N PHE A 77 -2.59 1.93 1.64
CA PHE A 77 -1.36 2.10 2.41
C PHE A 77 -1.63 2.37 3.90
N THR A 78 -2.61 3.22 4.21
CA THR A 78 -2.99 3.53 5.60
C THR A 78 -3.56 2.30 6.31
N LEU A 79 -4.40 1.51 5.61
CA LEU A 79 -4.89 0.23 6.11
C LEU A 79 -3.75 -0.76 6.38
N ALA A 80 -2.73 -0.82 5.52
CA ALA A 80 -1.56 -1.67 5.75
C ALA A 80 -0.76 -1.23 6.99
N ALA A 81 -0.60 0.08 7.18
CA ALA A 81 0.01 0.63 8.40
C ALA A 81 -0.78 0.27 9.66
N ALA A 82 -2.12 0.40 9.59
CA ALA A 82 -3.01 0.02 10.67
C ALA A 82 -2.91 -1.49 10.99
N ALA A 83 -2.83 -2.33 9.96
CA ALA A 83 -2.63 -3.78 10.11
C ALA A 83 -1.33 -4.09 10.88
N LEU A 84 -0.20 -3.45 10.53
CA LEU A 84 1.04 -3.57 11.32
C LEU A 84 0.88 -3.08 12.76
N TYR A 85 0.21 -1.94 12.94
CA TYR A 85 0.00 -1.34 14.25
C TYR A 85 -0.80 -2.28 15.17
N PHE A 86 -1.92 -2.82 14.69
CA PHE A 86 -2.75 -3.76 15.44
C PHE A 86 -2.11 -5.15 15.60
N SER A 87 -1.08 -5.47 14.81
CA SER A 87 -0.28 -6.69 14.99
C SER A 87 0.79 -6.57 16.08
N GLY A 88 0.79 -5.47 16.86
CA GLY A 88 1.78 -5.22 17.91
C GLY A 88 3.11 -4.67 17.40
N LYS A 89 3.22 -4.34 16.11
CA LYS A 89 4.40 -3.72 15.48
C LYS A 89 4.17 -2.23 15.24
N SER A 90 3.72 -1.51 16.27
CA SER A 90 3.33 -0.09 16.19
C SER A 90 4.43 0.82 15.63
N SER A 91 5.69 0.61 16.03
CA SER A 91 6.83 1.39 15.51
C SER A 91 7.00 1.20 13.98
N LEU A 92 6.89 -0.04 13.49
CA LEU A 92 6.99 -0.33 12.05
C LEU A 92 5.80 0.22 11.28
N GLY A 93 4.58 0.13 11.84
CA GLY A 93 3.38 0.70 11.22
C GLY A 93 3.46 2.21 11.06
N ILE A 94 3.93 2.93 12.08
CA ILE A 94 4.13 4.39 12.03
C ILE A 94 5.24 4.74 11.03
N ALA A 95 6.38 4.06 11.09
CA ALA A 95 7.49 4.30 10.16
C ALA A 95 7.04 4.10 8.71
N TYR A 96 6.36 2.99 8.44
CA TYR A 96 5.81 2.69 7.12
C TYR A 96 4.86 3.77 6.62
N LEU A 97 3.91 4.23 7.46
CA LEU A 97 2.97 5.28 7.09
C LEU A 97 3.69 6.59 6.74
N ILE A 98 4.67 6.99 7.55
CA ILE A 98 5.47 8.19 7.31
C ILE A 98 6.24 8.06 6.00
N THR A 99 6.88 6.91 5.75
CA THR A 99 7.64 6.68 4.51
C THR A 99 6.73 6.73 3.28
N VAL A 100 5.52 6.17 3.34
CA VAL A 100 4.53 6.27 2.25
C VAL A 100 4.16 7.74 2.01
N LEU A 101 3.78 8.47 3.05
CA LEU A 101 3.33 9.86 2.92
C LEU A 101 4.43 10.75 2.35
N LEU A 102 5.67 10.61 2.84
CA LEU A 102 6.82 11.34 2.32
C LEU A 102 7.06 11.00 0.85
N THR A 103 7.11 9.71 0.50
CA THR A 103 7.39 9.27 -0.88
C THR A 103 6.32 9.77 -1.84
N LYS A 104 5.04 9.64 -1.48
CA LYS A 104 3.90 10.17 -2.25
C LYS A 104 3.94 11.68 -2.41
N PHE A 105 4.24 12.41 -1.33
CA PHE A 105 4.37 13.86 -1.36
C PHE A 105 5.51 14.31 -2.29
N LEU A 106 6.67 13.65 -2.19
CA LEU A 106 7.82 13.91 -3.07
C LEU A 106 7.48 13.63 -4.54
N ILE A 107 6.79 12.54 -4.85
CA ILE A 107 6.32 12.24 -6.21
C ILE A 107 5.38 13.34 -6.71
N TYR A 108 4.39 13.72 -5.90
CA TYR A 108 3.43 14.76 -6.25
C TYR A 108 4.11 16.12 -6.53
N VAL A 109 5.06 16.52 -5.69
CA VAL A 109 5.84 17.76 -5.89
C VAL A 109 6.68 17.70 -7.17
N VAL A 110 7.27 16.54 -7.48
CA VAL A 110 8.04 16.32 -8.71
C VAL A 110 7.14 16.39 -9.95
N GLU A 111 5.96 15.79 -9.90
CA GLU A 111 4.97 15.81 -10.99
C GLU A 111 4.44 17.24 -11.22
N LEU A 112 4.11 17.98 -10.16
CA LEU A 112 3.68 19.39 -10.26
C LEU A 112 4.74 20.27 -10.92
N ASN A 113 6.02 20.09 -10.57
CA ASN A 113 7.12 20.87 -11.15
C ASN A 113 7.40 20.51 -12.61
N HIS A 114 7.04 19.31 -13.05
CA HIS A 114 7.27 18.84 -14.42
C HIS A 114 6.13 19.16 -15.40
N GLY A 115 5.04 19.79 -14.96
CA GLY A 115 4.04 20.41 -15.83
C GLY A 115 3.47 19.45 -16.87
N VAL A 116 2.93 18.31 -16.41
CA VAL A 116 2.02 17.49 -17.22
C VAL A 116 0.59 18.00 -17.02
#